data_AF-A0A0K1Q2V8-F1
#
_entry.id   AF-A0A0K1Q2V8-F1
#
_cell.length_a   1.000
_cell.length_b   1.000
_cell.length_c   1.000
_cell.angle_alpha   90.00
_cell.angle_beta   90.00
_cell.angle_gamma   90.00
#
_symmetry.space_group_name_H-M   'P 1'
#
loop_
_entity.id
_entity.type
_entity.pdbx_description
1 polymer ?
#
loop_
_entity_poly.entity_id
_entity_poly.type
_entity_poly.pdbx_seq_one_letter_code
_entity_poly.pdbx_strand_id
1 'polypeptide(L)'
;MRIGDQIRVHWDTEDRQIDGIPVWTATRGTFALSVEAFVDECRSFRDRLLHRMAARIDEVEAGRAKPQADIDVASLRQQHATWEREFSDYTDGTHHPDVAWEEAESALRKLIPNFAPRAPTGDGAW
;
A
#
# COMPACT_ATOMS: atom_id res chain seq x y z
N MET A 1 -4.92 1.32 11.22
CA MET A 1 -6.35 1.26 11.58
C MET A 1 -6.98 2.62 11.36
N ARG A 2 -8.14 2.70 10.68
CA ARG A 2 -8.95 3.92 10.60
C ARG A 2 -9.77 4.04 11.89
N ILE A 3 -9.81 5.23 12.49
CA ILE A 3 -10.62 5.59 13.66
C ILE A 3 -11.30 6.92 13.33
N GLY A 4 -12.59 6.89 12.95
CA GLY A 4 -13.28 8.05 12.42
C GLY A 4 -12.56 8.62 11.19
N ASP A 5 -12.14 9.88 11.27
CA ASP A 5 -11.45 10.59 10.18
C ASP A 5 -9.92 10.54 10.30
N GLN A 6 -9.38 9.65 11.13
CA GLN A 6 -7.94 9.47 11.31
C GLN A 6 -7.51 8.06 10.93
N ILE A 7 -6.32 7.94 10.36
CA ILE A 7 -5.61 6.69 10.15
C ILE A 7 -4.46 6.65 11.13
N ARG A 8 -4.44 5.64 11.99
CA ARG A 8 -3.33 5.35 12.89
C ARG A 8 -2.54 4.15 12.37
N VAL A 9 -1.26 4.35 12.11
CA VAL A 9 -0.30 3.32 11.70
C VAL A 9 0.58 3.01 12.90
N HIS A 10 0.67 1.74 13.26
CA HIS A 10 1.55 1.25 14.31
C HIS A 10 2.41 0.15 13.74
N TRP A 11 3.69 0.13 14.08
CA TRP A 11 4.59 -0.96 13.71
C TRP A 11 5.52 -1.31 14.87
N ASP A 12 5.81 -2.60 14.95
CA ASP A 12 6.81 -3.18 15.83
C ASP A 12 7.51 -4.31 15.05
N THR A 13 8.78 -4.08 14.76
CA THR A 13 9.67 -4.96 14.02
C THR A 13 10.93 -5.29 14.81
N GLU A 14 10.95 -5.06 16.13
CA GLU A 14 12.12 -5.35 17.00
C GLU A 14 12.54 -6.83 16.90
N ASP A 15 11.55 -7.73 16.84
CA ASP A 15 11.76 -9.18 16.71
C ASP A 15 12.08 -9.61 15.27
N ARG A 16 11.99 -8.71 14.28
CA ARG A 16 12.19 -9.05 12.86
C ARG A 16 13.64 -8.78 12.49
N GLN A 17 14.42 -9.87 12.49
CA GLN A 17 15.83 -9.84 12.13
C GLN A 17 16.13 -10.85 11.02
N ILE A 18 17.05 -10.48 10.13
CA ILE A 18 17.68 -11.41 9.18
C ILE A 18 19.16 -11.41 9.55
N ASP A 19 19.70 -12.59 9.89
CA ASP A 19 21.08 -12.77 10.35
C ASP A 19 21.46 -11.86 11.54
N GLY A 20 20.51 -11.63 12.45
CA GLY A 20 20.69 -10.78 13.64
C GLY A 20 20.64 -9.27 13.35
N ILE A 21 20.39 -8.87 12.11
CA ILE A 21 20.26 -7.48 11.69
C ILE A 21 18.77 -7.13 11.61
N PRO A 22 18.31 -6.05 12.27
CA PRO A 22 16.93 -5.57 12.13
C PRO A 22 16.56 -5.36 10.67
N VAL A 23 15.39 -5.87 10.27
CA VAL A 23 14.92 -5.72 8.88
C VAL A 23 14.74 -4.25 8.50
N TRP A 24 14.36 -3.40 9.46
CA TRP A 24 14.16 -1.96 9.31
C TRP A 24 14.85 -1.18 10.43
N THR A 25 15.25 0.05 10.12
CA THR A 25 15.91 0.97 11.07
C THR A 25 14.93 1.58 12.08
N ALA A 26 13.69 1.85 11.69
CA ALA A 26 12.63 2.27 12.60
C ALA A 26 11.93 1.03 13.17
N THR A 27 12.46 0.48 14.26
CA THR A 27 12.02 -0.79 14.83
C THR A 27 10.66 -0.73 15.53
N ARG A 28 10.27 0.44 16.04
CA ARG A 28 8.94 0.67 16.63
C ARG A 28 8.49 2.09 16.35
N GLY A 29 7.19 2.28 16.15
CA GLY A 29 6.63 3.61 16.02
C GLY A 29 5.13 3.64 15.87
N THR A 30 4.59 4.85 16.00
CA THR A 30 3.20 5.18 15.73
C THR A 30 3.15 6.45 14.89
N PHE A 31 2.24 6.49 13.93
CA PHE A 31 1.98 7.64 13.08
C PHE A 31 0.47 7.83 12.91
N ALA A 32 0.00 9.07 12.91
CA ALA A 32 -1.40 9.40 12.70
C ALA A 32 -1.54 10.49 11.65
N LEU A 33 -2.52 10.36 10.77
CA LEU A 33 -2.88 11.34 9.76
C LEU A 33 -4.38 11.32 9.49
N SER A 34 -4.95 12.41 8.98
CA SER A 34 -6.35 12.39 8.55
C SER A 34 -6.55 11.45 7.37
N VAL A 35 -7.77 10.92 7.23
CA VAL A 35 -8.17 10.14 6.05
C VAL A 35 -7.97 10.98 4.78
N GLU A 36 -8.30 12.27 4.82
CA GLU A 36 -8.06 13.21 3.72
C GLU A 36 -6.57 13.26 3.34
N ALA A 37 -5.67 13.51 4.30
CA ALA A 37 -4.24 13.57 4.04
C ALA A 37 -3.67 12.25 3.53
N PHE A 38 -4.21 11.12 3.98
CA PHE A 38 -3.83 9.80 3.47
C PHE A 38 -4.29 9.58 2.03
N VAL A 39 -5.54 9.94 1.71
CA VAL A 39 -6.07 9.82 0.35
C VAL A 39 -5.29 10.73 -0.61
N ASP A 40 -4.94 11.93 -0.18
CA ASP A 40 -4.13 12.85 -0.98
C ASP A 40 -2.71 12.32 -1.22
N GLU A 41 -2.07 11.72 -0.21
CA GLU A 41 -0.77 11.07 -0.42
C GLU A 41 -0.90 9.85 -1.35
N CYS A 42 -1.98 9.07 -1.25
CA CYS A 42 -2.26 7.96 -2.16
C CYS A 42 -2.41 8.43 -3.61
N ARG A 43 -3.16 9.53 -3.84
CA ARG A 43 -3.28 10.17 -5.16
C ARG A 43 -1.93 10.67 -5.67
N SER A 44 -1.17 11.37 -4.82
CA SER A 44 0.15 11.87 -5.18
C SER A 44 1.12 10.74 -5.53
N PHE A 45 1.11 9.65 -4.75
CA PHE A 45 1.91 8.47 -5.02
C PHE A 45 1.53 7.81 -6.33
N ARG A 46 0.23 7.59 -6.57
CA ARG A 46 -0.33 7.06 -7.83
C ARG A 46 0.18 7.86 -9.02
N ASP A 47 0.01 9.17 -8.99
CA ASP A 47 0.38 10.05 -10.11
C ASP A 47 1.88 9.97 -10.40
N ARG A 48 2.72 10.01 -9.36
CA ARG A 48 4.18 9.86 -9.50
C ARG A 48 4.57 8.50 -10.07
N LEU A 49 3.93 7.42 -9.60
CA LEU A 49 4.20 6.06 -10.04
C LEU A 49 3.84 5.89 -11.52
N LEU A 50 2.59 6.20 -11.88
CA LEU A 50 2.06 6.01 -13.24
C LEU A 50 2.78 6.90 -14.25
N HIS A 51 3.11 8.13 -13.87
CA HIS A 51 3.89 9.02 -14.73
C HIS A 51 5.30 8.46 -15.00
N ARG A 52 6.00 8.00 -13.97
CA ARG A 52 7.33 7.39 -14.12
C ARG A 52 7.28 6.09 -14.93
N MET A 53 6.22 5.29 -14.77
CA MET A 53 6.01 4.09 -15.58
C MET A 53 5.85 4.45 -17.06
N ALA A 54 4.97 5.40 -17.39
CA ALA A 54 4.75 5.85 -18.76
C ALA A 54 6.06 6.35 -19.40
N ALA A 55 6.78 7.24 -18.72
CA ALA A 55 8.07 7.75 -19.18
C ALA A 55 9.09 6.63 -19.42
N ARG A 56 9.11 5.62 -18.55
CA ARG A 56 10.02 4.48 -18.71
C ARG A 56 9.67 3.61 -19.92
N ILE A 57 8.38 3.40 -20.19
CA ILE A 57 7.93 2.69 -21.40
C ILE A 57 8.31 3.51 -22.65
N ASP A 58 8.13 4.84 -22.62
CA ASP A 58 8.52 5.72 -23.73
C ASP A 58 10.03 5.65 -24.05
N GLU A 59 10.88 5.60 -23.02
CA GLU A 59 12.33 5.46 -23.19
C GLU A 59 12.71 4.13 -23.86
N VAL A 60 12.05 3.04 -23.47
CA VAL A 60 12.26 1.71 -24.03
C VAL A 60 11.80 1.68 -25.49
N GLU A 61 10.60 2.16 -25.77
CA GLU A 61 10.01 2.16 -27.11
C GLU A 61 10.85 3.00 -28.09
N ALA A 62 11.42 4.10 -27.62
CA ALA A 62 12.33 4.94 -28.40
C ALA A 62 13.77 4.38 -28.46
N GLY A 63 14.06 3.22 -27.88
CA GLY A 63 15.39 2.61 -27.86
C GLY A 63 16.43 3.34 -27.00
N ARG A 64 16.01 4.30 -26.17
CA ARG A 64 16.88 5.07 -25.25
C ARG A 64 17.19 4.31 -23.95
N ALA A 65 16.36 3.32 -23.62
CA ALA A 65 16.59 2.42 -22.49
C ALA A 65 16.70 0.99 -22.97
N LYS A 66 17.78 0.30 -22.57
CA LYS A 66 17.93 -1.13 -22.83
C LYS A 66 17.33 -1.95 -21.68
N PRO A 67 16.30 -2.77 -21.94
CA PRO A 67 15.74 -3.67 -20.94
C PRO A 67 16.77 -4.73 -20.49
N GLN A 68 16.68 -5.17 -19.23
CA GLN A 68 17.52 -6.26 -18.71
C GLN A 68 16.94 -7.65 -18.99
N ALA A 69 15.68 -7.71 -19.43
CA ALA A 69 14.95 -8.91 -19.79
C ALA A 69 14.22 -8.68 -21.12
N ASP A 70 13.78 -9.75 -21.76
CA ASP A 70 12.86 -9.64 -22.90
C ASP A 70 11.54 -9.03 -22.42
N ILE A 71 11.03 -8.03 -23.13
CA ILE A 71 9.84 -7.29 -22.73
C ILE A 71 8.91 -7.05 -23.90
N ASP A 72 7.62 -7.21 -23.63
CA ASP A 72 6.56 -6.84 -24.54
C ASP A 72 6.06 -5.42 -24.19
N VAL A 73 6.47 -4.45 -25.01
CA VAL A 73 6.09 -3.04 -24.83
C VAL A 73 4.57 -2.86 -24.94
N ALA A 74 3.88 -3.60 -25.81
CA ALA A 74 2.45 -3.49 -25.97
C ALA A 74 1.71 -3.99 -24.71
N SER A 75 2.16 -5.11 -24.14
CA SER A 75 1.65 -5.61 -22.86
C SER A 75 1.89 -4.62 -21.71
N LEU A 76 3.07 -3.99 -21.65
CA LEU A 76 3.38 -2.97 -20.65
C LEU A 76 2.45 -1.75 -20.75
N ARG A 77 2.12 -1.31 -21.97
CA ARG A 77 1.15 -0.22 -22.19
C ARG A 77 -0.26 -0.62 -21.74
N GLN A 78 -0.68 -1.84 -22.04
CA GLN A 78 -1.98 -2.35 -21.60
C GLN A 78 -2.06 -2.43 -20.07
N GLN A 79 -0.99 -2.87 -19.41
CA GLN A 79 -0.91 -2.92 -17.96
C GLN A 79 -0.96 -1.53 -17.35
N HIS A 80 -0.22 -0.57 -17.91
CA HIS A 80 -0.22 0.82 -17.47
C HIS A 80 -1.62 1.44 -17.56
N ALA A 81 -2.32 1.29 -18.69
CA ALA A 81 -3.69 1.75 -18.85
C ALA A 81 -4.69 1.04 -17.92
N THR A 82 -4.44 -0.23 -17.59
CA THR A 82 -5.26 -0.97 -16.62
C THR A 82 -5.10 -0.39 -15.22
N TRP A 83 -3.86 -0.14 -14.80
CA TRP A 83 -3.56 0.46 -13.51
C TRP A 83 -4.05 1.91 -13.40
N GLU A 84 -3.97 2.70 -14.47
CA GLU A 84 -4.57 4.04 -14.49
C GLU A 84 -6.05 4.01 -14.09
N ARG A 85 -6.83 3.07 -14.65
CA ARG A 85 -8.24 2.90 -14.26
C ARG A 85 -8.39 2.40 -12.83
N GLU A 86 -7.73 1.29 -12.48
CA GLU A 86 -7.88 0.67 -11.15
C GLU A 86 -7.51 1.63 -10.03
N PHE A 87 -6.40 2.36 -10.16
CA PHE A 87 -6.02 3.35 -9.16
C PHE A 87 -6.98 4.54 -9.09
N SER A 88 -7.54 4.99 -10.21
CA SER A 88 -8.57 6.05 -10.19
C SER A 88 -9.83 5.56 -9.48
N ASP A 89 -10.27 4.33 -9.72
CA ASP A 89 -11.43 3.75 -9.03
C ASP A 89 -11.23 3.71 -7.50
N TYR A 90 -10.01 3.40 -7.03
CA TYR A 90 -9.73 3.35 -5.58
C TYR A 90 -9.60 4.72 -4.90
N THR A 91 -9.09 5.75 -5.59
CA THR A 91 -8.87 7.07 -4.97
C THR A 91 -9.96 8.09 -5.28
N ASP A 92 -10.68 7.89 -6.37
CA ASP A 92 -11.67 8.83 -6.91
C ASP A 92 -13.08 8.22 -6.96
N GLY A 93 -13.20 6.90 -6.78
CA GLY A 93 -14.47 6.20 -6.65
C GLY A 93 -15.25 6.57 -5.38
N THR A 94 -16.56 6.36 -5.43
CA THR A 94 -17.48 6.58 -4.31
C THR A 94 -17.01 5.83 -3.07
N HIS A 95 -16.83 6.58 -1.98
CA HIS A 95 -16.70 6.15 -0.59
C HIS A 95 -16.94 4.65 -0.42
N HIS A 96 -15.86 3.86 -0.39
CA HIS A 96 -15.99 2.48 0.03
C HIS A 96 -16.58 2.53 1.45
N PRO A 97 -17.72 1.86 1.70
CA PRO A 97 -18.31 1.86 3.02
C PRO A 97 -17.24 1.41 4.01
N ASP A 98 -17.20 2.02 5.19
CA ASP A 98 -16.29 1.58 6.24
C ASP A 98 -16.48 0.07 6.40
N VAL A 99 -15.43 -0.68 6.06
CA VAL A 99 -15.44 -2.12 6.24
C VAL A 99 -15.55 -2.32 7.74
N ALA A 100 -16.64 -2.93 8.18
CA ALA A 100 -16.78 -3.35 9.57
C ALA A 100 -15.60 -4.28 9.87
N TRP A 101 -14.57 -3.75 10.53
CA TRP A 101 -13.29 -4.45 10.68
C TRP A 101 -13.47 -5.76 11.45
N GLU A 102 -14.50 -5.82 12.31
CA GLU A 102 -14.97 -7.03 12.97
C GLU A 102 -15.40 -8.13 11.98
N GLU A 103 -16.09 -7.77 10.89
CA GLU A 103 -16.48 -8.70 9.84
C GLU A 103 -15.29 -9.15 9.00
N ALA A 104 -14.38 -8.23 8.68
CA ALA A 104 -13.13 -8.54 7.98
C ALA A 104 -12.24 -9.48 8.80
N GLU A 105 -12.07 -9.22 10.10
CA GLU A 105 -11.35 -10.11 11.02
C GLU A 105 -12.02 -11.47 11.15
N SER A 106 -13.35 -11.50 11.26
CA SER A 106 -14.13 -12.75 11.31
C SER A 106 -13.93 -13.58 10.04
N ALA A 107 -13.95 -12.95 8.87
CA ALA A 107 -13.68 -13.60 7.59
C ALA A 107 -12.23 -14.12 7.50
N LEU A 108 -11.25 -13.32 7.94
CA LEU A 108 -9.84 -13.73 7.96
C LEU A 108 -9.58 -14.90 8.91
N ARG A 109 -10.22 -14.94 10.09
CA ARG A 109 -10.13 -16.07 11.03
C ARG A 109 -10.73 -17.36 10.45
N LYS A 110 -11.75 -17.26 9.60
CA LYS A 110 -12.31 -18.43 8.89
C LYS A 110 -11.36 -18.97 7.82
N LEU A 111 -10.60 -18.09 7.15
CA LEU A 111 -9.65 -18.46 6.10
C LEU A 111 -8.29 -18.91 6.64
N ILE A 112 -7.89 -18.36 7.79
CA ILE A 112 -6.60 -18.61 8.43
C ILE A 112 -6.87 -19.03 9.88
N PRO A 113 -6.91 -20.35 10.18
CA PRO A 113 -7.31 -20.89 11.49
C PRO A 113 -6.48 -20.37 12.67
N ASN A 114 -5.27 -19.88 12.41
CA ASN A 114 -4.35 -19.32 13.40
C ASN A 114 -4.15 -17.80 13.27
N PHE A 115 -5.11 -17.07 12.70
CA PHE A 115 -5.08 -15.61 12.73
C PHE A 115 -5.30 -15.13 14.17
N ALA A 116 -4.21 -14.96 14.91
CA ALA A 116 -4.19 -14.24 16.18
C ALA A 116 -3.79 -12.79 15.88
N PRO A 117 -4.71 -11.82 15.88
CA PRO A 117 -4.31 -10.42 15.87
C PRO A 117 -3.43 -10.21 17.10
N ARG A 118 -2.20 -9.70 16.91
CA ARG A 118 -1.37 -9.25 18.04
C ARG A 118 -2.23 -8.21 18.78
N ALA A 119 -2.57 -8.49 20.04
CA ALA A 119 -3.26 -7.52 20.87
C ALA A 119 -2.45 -6.20 20.83
N PRO A 120 -3.11 -5.03 20.76
CA PRO A 120 -2.41 -3.78 20.97
C PRO A 120 -1.77 -3.88 22.35
N THR A 121 -0.44 -4.00 22.38
CA THR A 121 0.35 -3.84 23.60
C THR A 121 0.14 -2.41 24.03
N GLY A 122 -0.80 -2.21 24.96
CA GLY A 122 -1.16 -0.91 25.48
C GLY A 122 0.01 -0.27 26.20
N ASP A 123 0.14 1.04 25.99
CA ASP A 123 0.11 2.01 27.08
C ASP A 123 -0.12 3.40 26.49
N GLY A 124 -1.28 3.98 26.81
CA GLY A 124 -1.66 5.33 26.40
C GLY A 124 -3.14 5.41 26.04
N ALA A 125 -3.92 6.05 26.92
CA ALA A 125 -5.35 6.27 26.82
C ALA A 125 -5.82 6.73 25.42
N TRP A 126 -6.98 6.21 25.03
CA TRP A 126 -7.64 6.25 23.72
C TRP A 126 -7.73 7.63 23.06
#